data_AF-D2TNP8-F1
#
_entry.id   AF-D2TNP8-F1
#
_cell.length_a   1.000
_cell.length_b   1.000
_cell.length_c   1.000
_cell.angle_alpha   90.00
_cell.angle_beta   90.00
_cell.angle_gamma   90.00
#
_symmetry.space_group_name_H-M   'P 1'
#
loop_
_entity.id
_entity.type
_entity.pdbx_description
1 polymer ?
#
loop_
_entity_poly.entity_id
_entity_poly.type
_entity_poly.pdbx_seq_one_letter_code
_entity_poly.pdbx_strand_id
1 'polypeptide(L)'
;MAMMMIYGMFVFELRTLPHQQLQQNKSWRHVKNERVNRSASWQYIGAGDDRIVLSGVLYPEITGGEVSLSLLTTQAYTGRPWPLIDGVGQIYGMYVLTETNTTRSEFDRYGKAKKIEFSLTLERCDEDLRERLQSSSFSDMLSGFKDKVTSSLNSAASSVKGLF
;
A
#
# COMPACT_ATOMS: atom_id res chain seq x y z
N MET A 1 -6.13 24.44 5.77
CA MET A 1 -6.30 23.05 6.24
C MET A 1 -5.15 22.25 5.67
N ALA A 2 -4.08 22.03 6.43
CA ALA A 2 -2.95 21.24 5.96
C ALA A 2 -3.23 19.78 6.33
N MET A 3 -3.77 19.03 5.37
CA MET A 3 -3.99 17.60 5.49
C MET A 3 -2.65 16.89 5.26
N MET A 4 -2.24 16.02 6.17
CA MET A 4 -0.94 15.34 6.07
C MET A 4 -1.09 13.95 5.45
N MET A 5 -2.13 13.20 5.80
CA MET A 5 -2.39 11.86 5.28
C MET A 5 -3.84 11.44 5.57
N ILE A 6 -4.37 10.49 4.82
CA ILE A 6 -5.63 9.80 5.09
C ILE A 6 -5.39 8.30 5.15
N TYR A 7 -5.96 7.67 6.17
CA TYR A 7 -6.10 6.21 6.27
C TYR A 7 -7.58 5.83 6.37
N GLY A 8 -8.17 5.43 5.25
CA GLY A 8 -9.61 5.17 5.14
C GLY A 8 -10.44 6.42 5.45
N MET A 9 -11.15 6.40 6.58
CA MET A 9 -11.93 7.54 7.07
C MET A 9 -11.15 8.44 8.04
N PHE A 10 -9.97 8.01 8.48
CA PHE A 10 -9.18 8.75 9.45
C PHE A 10 -8.24 9.74 8.75
N VAL A 11 -8.33 11.02 9.10
CA VAL A 11 -7.49 12.08 8.55
C VAL A 11 -6.42 12.46 9.57
N PHE A 12 -5.16 12.32 9.16
CA PHE A 12 -4.01 12.83 9.89
C PHE A 12 -3.84 14.32 9.60
N GLU A 13 -4.08 15.13 10.61
CA GLU A 13 -3.88 16.58 10.61
C GLU A 13 -3.26 17.03 11.93
N LEU A 14 -2.77 18.27 11.97
CA LEU A 14 -2.17 18.87 13.18
C LEU A 14 -3.09 18.86 14.40
N ARG A 15 -4.41 18.78 14.20
CA ARG A 15 -5.43 18.74 15.27
C ARG A 15 -5.81 17.33 15.71
N THR A 16 -5.46 16.29 14.94
CA THR A 16 -5.83 14.90 15.25
C THR A 16 -4.61 14.12 15.69
N LEU A 17 -3.77 13.74 14.73
CA LEU A 17 -2.61 12.89 14.88
C LEU A 17 -1.55 13.33 13.86
N PRO A 18 -0.79 14.40 14.15
CA PRO A 18 0.35 14.75 13.33
C PRO A 18 1.44 13.68 13.44
N HIS A 19 1.75 13.01 12.33
CA HIS A 19 2.95 12.19 12.22
C HIS A 19 4.12 13.09 11.81
N GLN A 20 5.26 12.97 12.49
CA GLN A 20 6.46 13.75 12.17
C GLN A 20 7.37 12.98 11.21
N GLN A 21 7.30 11.65 11.22
CA GLN A 21 8.13 10.81 10.38
C GLN A 21 7.30 9.70 9.75
N LEU A 22 7.52 9.51 8.45
CA LEU A 22 7.05 8.38 7.68
C LEU A 22 8.26 7.59 7.22
N GLN A 23 8.33 6.32 7.62
CA GLN A 23 9.34 5.38 7.16
C GLN A 23 8.67 4.30 6.34
N GLN A 24 9.11 4.11 5.10
CA GLN A 24 8.62 3.07 4.22
C GLN A 24 9.72 2.06 3.94
N ASN A 25 9.43 0.78 4.19
CA ASN A 25 10.29 -0.34 3.85
C ASN A 25 9.60 -1.18 2.78
N LYS A 26 10.23 -1.26 1.60
CA LYS A 26 9.77 -2.10 0.49
C LYS A 26 10.80 -3.17 0.22
N SER A 27 10.34 -4.41 0.15
CA SER A 27 11.16 -5.53 -0.28
C SER A 27 10.70 -6.05 -1.63
N TRP A 28 11.64 -6.62 -2.39
CA TRP A 28 11.38 -7.26 -3.67
C TRP A 28 12.03 -8.64 -3.68
N ARG A 29 11.33 -9.63 -4.20
CA ARG A 29 11.78 -11.02 -4.17
C ARG A 29 12.56 -11.34 -5.44
N HIS A 30 13.87 -11.54 -5.31
CA HIS A 30 14.72 -11.99 -6.40
C HIS A 30 15.34 -13.36 -6.08
N VAL A 31 15.26 -14.32 -6.99
CA VAL A 31 16.01 -15.58 -6.89
C VAL A 31 17.35 -15.45 -7.58
N LYS A 32 18.39 -15.85 -6.85
CA LYS A 32 19.77 -15.96 -7.34
C LYS A 32 19.99 -17.36 -7.90
N ASN A 33 20.30 -17.45 -9.19
CA ASN A 33 20.67 -18.71 -9.83
C ASN A 33 22.18 -18.69 -10.15
N GLU A 34 22.93 -19.57 -9.51
CA GLU A 34 24.37 -19.68 -9.73
C GLU A 34 24.65 -20.42 -11.04
N ARG A 35 25.66 -19.96 -11.78
CA ARG A 35 26.05 -20.55 -13.06
C ARG A 35 27.52 -20.91 -12.99
N VAL A 36 27.88 -22.09 -13.51
CA VAL A 36 29.28 -22.51 -13.57
C VAL A 36 30.06 -21.55 -14.47
N ASN A 37 31.16 -20.99 -13.93
CA ASN A 37 32.09 -20.09 -14.62
C ASN A 37 31.46 -18.78 -15.17
N ARG A 38 30.34 -18.33 -14.59
CA ARG A 38 29.67 -17.06 -14.94
C ARG A 38 29.06 -16.41 -13.71
N SER A 39 28.90 -15.09 -13.74
CA SER A 39 28.13 -14.37 -12.71
C SER A 39 26.72 -14.94 -12.55
N ALA A 40 26.27 -14.98 -11.30
CA ALA A 40 24.93 -15.45 -10.94
C ALA A 40 23.85 -14.62 -11.64
N SER A 41 22.78 -15.29 -12.07
CA SER A 41 21.57 -14.61 -12.55
C SER A 41 20.71 -14.17 -11.40
N TRP A 42 20.06 -13.02 -11.54
CA TRP A 42 18.96 -12.62 -10.67
C TRP A 42 17.68 -12.66 -11.48
N GLN A 43 16.64 -13.28 -10.93
CA GLN A 43 15.30 -13.32 -11.52
C GLN A 43 14.30 -12.70 -10.54
N TYR A 44 13.60 -11.67 -11.00
CA TYR A 44 12.49 -11.05 -10.26
C TYR A 44 11.30 -12.01 -10.23
N ILE A 45 10.78 -12.28 -9.02
CA ILE A 45 9.64 -13.18 -8.81
C ILE A 45 8.38 -12.41 -8.39
N GLY A 46 8.53 -11.20 -7.86
CA GLY A 46 7.41 -10.38 -7.46
C GLY A 46 7.76 -9.38 -6.37
N ALA A 47 6.77 -8.58 -6.01
CA ALA A 47 6.88 -7.72 -4.84
C ALA A 47 7.01 -8.59 -3.58
N GLY A 48 7.77 -8.10 -2.60
CA GLY A 48 7.79 -8.63 -1.23
C GLY A 48 6.89 -7.78 -0.34
N ASP A 49 7.17 -7.80 0.95
CA ASP A 49 6.44 -7.02 1.95
C ASP A 49 6.70 -5.52 1.79
N ASP A 50 5.64 -4.72 1.93
CA ASP A 50 5.65 -3.25 1.98
C ASP A 50 5.06 -2.80 3.32
N ARG A 51 5.93 -2.27 4.18
CA ARG A 51 5.62 -1.83 5.54
C ARG A 51 5.86 -0.33 5.66
N ILE A 52 4.85 0.39 6.14
CA ILE A 52 4.94 1.81 6.46
C ILE A 52 4.84 1.98 7.97
N VAL A 53 5.78 2.72 8.54
CA VAL A 53 5.78 3.09 9.95
C VAL A 53 5.58 4.60 10.04
N LEU A 54 4.51 5.01 10.73
CA LEU A 54 4.21 6.40 11.03
C LEU A 54 4.51 6.65 12.49
N SER A 55 5.43 7.57 12.78
CA SER A 55 5.77 7.93 14.15
C SER A 55 5.54 9.41 14.43
N GLY A 56 5.20 9.69 15.67
CA GLY A 56 5.03 11.05 16.10
C GLY A 56 4.84 11.25 17.59
N VAL A 57 4.74 12.52 17.97
CA VAL A 57 4.54 12.96 19.35
C VAL A 57 3.30 13.83 19.44
N LEU A 58 2.47 13.52 20.42
CA LEU A 58 1.25 14.23 20.77
C LEU A 58 1.39 14.85 22.15
N TYR A 59 0.90 16.08 22.26
CA TYR A 59 0.67 16.76 23.52
C TYR A 59 -0.84 16.90 23.73
N PRO A 60 -1.48 16.02 24.51
CA PRO A 60 -2.94 15.99 24.64
C PRO A 60 -3.56 17.29 25.12
N GLU A 61 -2.86 18.05 25.97
CA GLU A 61 -3.36 19.33 26.48
C GLU A 61 -3.49 20.41 25.39
N ILE A 62 -2.71 20.29 24.32
CA ILE A 62 -2.71 21.26 23.20
C ILE A 62 -3.49 20.70 22.00
N THR A 63 -3.40 19.39 21.77
CA THR A 63 -3.80 18.75 20.51
C THR A 63 -5.06 17.90 20.63
N GLY A 64 -5.46 17.48 21.84
CA GLY A 64 -6.64 16.64 22.05
C GLY A 64 -6.55 15.21 21.46
N GLY A 65 -5.36 14.77 21.06
CA GLY A 65 -5.16 13.57 20.22
C GLY A 65 -5.38 12.19 20.86
N GLU A 66 -5.71 12.10 22.15
CA GLU A 66 -5.95 10.79 22.81
C GLU A 66 -7.16 10.05 22.21
N VAL A 67 -8.24 10.78 21.91
CA VAL A 67 -9.45 10.20 21.31
C VAL A 67 -9.15 9.67 19.91
N SER A 68 -8.36 10.42 19.13
CA SER A 68 -7.91 10.04 17.80
C SER A 68 -7.16 8.71 17.79
N LEU A 69 -6.29 8.51 18.78
CA LEU A 69 -5.51 7.28 18.91
C LEU A 69 -6.42 6.10 19.27
N SER A 70 -7.39 6.30 20.16
CA SER A 70 -8.40 5.28 20.50
C SER A 70 -9.30 4.92 19.31
N LEU A 71 -9.67 5.90 18.47
CA LEU A 71 -10.42 5.66 17.23
C LEU A 71 -9.61 4.82 16.24
N LEU A 72 -8.33 5.11 16.04
CA LEU A 72 -7.46 4.28 15.20
C LEU A 72 -7.32 2.86 15.74
N THR A 73 -7.13 2.69 17.05
CA THR A 73 -7.10 1.35 17.67
C THR A 73 -8.42 0.62 17.45
N THR A 74 -9.56 1.31 17.56
CA THR A 74 -10.88 0.73 17.28
C THR A 74 -11.02 0.31 15.83
N GLN A 75 -10.53 1.14 14.89
CA GLN A 75 -10.48 0.81 13.47
C GLN A 75 -9.56 -0.38 13.18
N ALA A 76 -8.46 -0.55 13.93
CA ALA A 76 -7.56 -1.70 13.82
C ALA A 76 -8.30 -3.02 14.10
N TYR A 77 -9.19 -3.05 15.12
CA TYR A 77 -9.98 -4.25 15.45
C TYR A 77 -10.93 -4.68 14.33
N THR A 78 -11.27 -3.81 13.38
CA THR A 78 -12.09 -4.21 12.23
C THR A 78 -11.36 -5.15 11.28
N GLY A 79 -10.02 -5.16 11.30
CA GLY A 79 -9.18 -6.02 10.45
C GLY A 79 -9.33 -5.77 8.95
N ARG A 80 -10.00 -4.68 8.55
CA ARG A 80 -10.25 -4.37 7.14
C ARG A 80 -9.11 -3.55 6.55
N PRO A 81 -8.70 -3.83 5.30
CA PRO A 81 -7.75 -2.99 4.59
C PRO A 81 -8.41 -1.66 4.22
N TRP A 82 -7.67 -0.57 4.41
CA TRP A 82 -8.11 0.78 4.10
C TRP A 82 -7.13 1.47 3.14
N PRO A 83 -7.60 2.36 2.27
CA PRO A 83 -6.73 3.13 1.39
C PRO A 83 -5.87 4.09 2.21
N LEU A 84 -4.57 4.10 1.92
CA LEU A 84 -3.61 5.04 2.48
C LEU A 84 -3.20 6.05 1.40
N ILE A 85 -3.44 7.33 1.69
CA ILE A 85 -3.24 8.43 0.75
C ILE A 85 -2.49 9.56 1.46
N ASP A 86 -1.39 10.01 0.87
CA ASP A 86 -0.63 11.16 1.35
C ASP A 86 -1.39 12.47 1.09
N GLY A 87 -1.25 13.45 1.98
CA GLY A 87 -1.76 14.81 1.81
C GLY A 87 -1.14 15.54 0.61
N VAL A 88 0.03 15.08 0.14
CA VAL A 88 0.70 15.58 -1.09
C VAL A 88 0.11 14.96 -2.37
N GLY A 89 -0.82 13.99 -2.24
CA GLY A 89 -1.52 13.38 -3.37
C GLY A 89 -0.97 12.03 -3.84
N GLN A 90 0.01 11.45 -3.14
CA GLN A 90 0.52 10.11 -3.43
C GLN A 90 -0.42 9.04 -2.86
N ILE A 91 -0.91 8.14 -3.71
CA ILE A 91 -1.74 7.00 -3.29
C ILE A 91 -0.81 5.80 -3.06
N TYR A 92 -0.75 5.30 -1.83
CA TYR A 92 0.08 4.13 -1.50
C TYR A 92 -0.61 2.81 -1.83
N GLY A 93 -1.93 2.75 -1.69
CA GLY A 93 -2.73 1.54 -1.89
C GLY A 93 -3.48 1.13 -0.62
N MET A 94 -3.84 -0.15 -0.52
CA MET A 94 -4.61 -0.68 0.60
C MET A 94 -3.68 -1.23 1.68
N TYR A 95 -3.81 -0.70 2.89
CA TYR A 95 -3.01 -1.06 4.07
C TYR A 95 -3.91 -1.52 5.22
N VAL A 96 -3.38 -2.40 6.05
CA VAL A 96 -3.94 -2.77 7.35
C VAL A 96 -3.02 -2.28 8.45
N LEU A 97 -3.62 -1.76 9.51
CA LEU A 97 -2.92 -1.39 10.74
C LEU A 97 -2.63 -2.66 11.55
N THR A 98 -1.36 -3.06 11.60
CA THR A 98 -0.91 -4.30 12.25
C THR A 98 -0.46 -4.07 13.69
N GLU A 99 0.16 -2.91 13.95
CA GLU A 99 0.70 -2.59 15.27
C GLU A 99 0.45 -1.12 15.62
N THR A 100 0.10 -0.87 16.88
CA THR A 100 0.04 0.48 17.46
C THR A 100 0.82 0.46 18.75
N ASN A 101 1.96 1.14 18.76
CA ASN A 101 2.77 1.34 19.96
C ASN A 101 2.55 2.76 20.48
N THR A 102 2.35 2.91 21.79
CA THR A 102 2.07 4.20 22.41
C THR A 102 2.78 4.31 23.75
N THR A 103 3.76 5.22 23.82
CA THR A 103 4.53 5.52 25.01
C THR A 103 4.00 6.78 25.67
N ARG A 104 3.49 6.65 26.89
CA ARG A 104 2.99 7.78 27.68
C ARG A 104 4.06 8.23 28.68
N SER A 105 4.31 9.54 28.72
CA SER A 105 5.32 10.16 29.57
C SER A 105 4.80 11.49 30.14
N GLU A 106 5.47 11.99 31.19
CA GLU A 106 5.09 13.22 31.90
C GLU A 106 3.65 13.17 32.42
N PHE A 107 3.39 12.29 33.38
CA PHE A 107 2.07 12.17 33.99
C PHE A 107 1.78 13.35 34.94
N ASP A 108 0.57 13.90 34.84
CA ASP A 108 0.06 14.88 35.79
C ASP A 108 -0.37 14.21 37.11
N ARG A 109 -0.68 15.02 38.13
CA ARG A 109 -1.20 14.55 39.44
C ARG A 109 -2.48 13.70 39.33
N TYR A 110 -3.22 13.82 38.22
CA TYR A 110 -4.42 13.04 37.92
C TYR A 110 -4.13 11.80 37.05
N GLY A 111 -2.87 11.48 36.76
CA GLY A 111 -2.47 10.33 35.94
C GLY A 111 -2.65 10.51 34.43
N LYS A 112 -3.01 11.71 33.97
CA LYS A 112 -3.06 12.04 32.53
C LYS A 112 -1.66 12.28 31.99
N ALA A 113 -1.32 11.67 30.85
CA ALA A 113 -0.02 11.86 30.21
C ALA A 113 0.01 13.19 29.45
N LYS A 114 1.04 14.01 29.68
CA LYS A 114 1.25 15.27 28.96
C LYS A 114 1.95 15.08 27.63
N LYS A 115 2.76 14.01 27.52
CA LYS A 115 3.47 13.66 26.30
C LYS A 115 3.18 12.21 25.92
N ILE A 116 2.71 12.01 24.70
CA ILE A 116 2.39 10.69 24.14
C ILE A 116 3.14 10.51 22.83
N GLU A 117 4.06 9.57 22.80
CA GLU A 117 4.74 9.16 21.58
C GLU A 117 3.99 7.98 21.00
N PHE A 118 3.74 7.99 19.70
CA PHE A 118 3.05 6.91 19.01
C PHE A 118 3.87 6.42 17.82
N SER A 119 3.73 5.13 17.54
CA SER A 119 4.26 4.48 16.35
C SER A 119 3.20 3.53 15.81
N LEU A 120 2.77 3.75 14.58
CA LEU A 120 1.78 2.94 13.88
C LEU A 120 2.49 2.16 12.79
N THR A 121 2.31 0.84 12.78
CA THR A 121 2.77 0.01 11.67
C THR A 121 1.59 -0.35 10.78
N LEU A 122 1.73 0.00 9.50
CA LEU A 122 0.82 -0.34 8.44
C LEU A 122 1.51 -1.34 7.50
N GLU A 123 0.86 -2.45 7.22
CA GLU A 123 1.31 -3.43 6.23
C GLU A 123 0.37 -3.47 5.04
N ARG A 124 0.94 -3.57 3.85
CA ARG A 124 0.19 -3.59 2.61
C ARG A 124 -0.52 -4.94 2.45
N CYS A 125 -1.83 -4.92 2.19
CA CYS A 125 -2.63 -6.14 2.03
C CYS A 125 -2.95 -6.50 0.59
N ASP A 126 -2.91 -5.54 -0.33
CA ASP A 126 -3.28 -5.80 -1.72
C ASP A 126 -2.09 -6.28 -2.56
N GLU A 127 -2.36 -7.32 -3.35
CA GLU A 127 -1.70 -7.63 -4.62
C GLU A 127 -1.63 -6.34 -5.43
N ASP A 128 -0.43 -5.97 -5.87
CA ASP A 128 -0.20 -4.71 -6.56
C ASP A 128 -1.23 -4.54 -7.70
N LEU A 129 -1.97 -3.43 -7.77
CA LEU A 129 -2.74 -3.10 -8.98
C LEU A 129 -1.83 -3.16 -10.22
N ARG A 130 -0.54 -2.88 -10.03
CA ARG A 130 0.55 -3.06 -11.00
C ARG A 130 0.88 -4.54 -11.31
N GLU A 131 0.76 -5.44 -10.35
CA GLU A 131 0.98 -6.89 -10.48
C GLU A 131 -0.22 -7.52 -11.21
N ARG A 132 -1.44 -7.05 -10.94
CA ARG A 132 -2.61 -7.35 -11.78
C ARG A 132 -2.43 -6.82 -13.20
N LEU A 133 -1.95 -5.59 -13.38
CA LEU A 133 -1.66 -5.01 -14.71
C LEU A 133 -0.52 -5.74 -15.46
N GLN A 134 0.47 -6.27 -14.75
CA GLN A 134 1.52 -7.13 -15.32
C GLN A 134 1.01 -8.53 -15.64
N SER A 135 0.10 -9.09 -14.82
CA SER A 135 -0.53 -10.39 -15.07
C SER A 135 -1.50 -10.36 -16.26
N SER A 136 -2.18 -9.22 -16.49
CA SER A 136 -2.84 -8.90 -17.77
C SER A 136 -1.80 -8.49 -18.81
N SER A 137 -0.80 -9.36 -18.96
CA SER A 137 0.39 -9.19 -19.77
C SER A 137 0.06 -8.74 -21.19
N PHE A 138 0.98 -8.00 -21.79
CA PHE A 138 1.09 -7.69 -23.23
C PHE A 138 0.78 -8.88 -24.15
N SER A 139 0.99 -10.11 -23.66
CA SER A 139 0.57 -11.39 -24.25
C SER A 139 -0.94 -11.50 -24.53
N ASP A 140 -1.80 -11.09 -23.60
CA ASP A 140 -3.27 -11.18 -23.74
C ASP A 140 -3.83 -10.11 -24.68
N MET A 141 -3.18 -8.94 -24.76
CA MET A 141 -3.49 -7.96 -25.80
C MET A 141 -2.98 -8.41 -27.18
N LEU A 142 -1.81 -9.05 -27.26
CA LEU A 142 -1.24 -9.57 -28.50
C LEU A 142 -1.99 -10.79 -29.03
N SER A 143 -2.44 -11.69 -28.14
CA SER A 143 -3.31 -12.82 -28.51
C SER A 143 -4.65 -12.31 -29.02
N GLY A 144 -5.26 -11.33 -28.35
CA GLY A 144 -6.48 -10.67 -28.83
C GLY A 144 -6.32 -9.99 -30.20
N PHE A 145 -5.13 -9.43 -30.49
CA PHE A 145 -4.82 -8.86 -31.80
C PHE A 145 -4.60 -9.94 -32.86
N LYS A 146 -3.86 -11.01 -32.52
CA LYS A 146 -3.63 -12.15 -33.40
C LYS A 146 -4.95 -12.83 -33.75
N ASP A 147 -5.82 -13.08 -32.77
CA ASP A 147 -7.13 -13.71 -32.96
C ASP A 147 -8.08 -12.87 -33.82
N LYS A 148 -8.02 -11.53 -33.73
CA LYS A 148 -8.73 -10.64 -34.64
C LYS A 148 -8.18 -10.69 -36.08
N VAL A 149 -6.87 -10.88 -36.25
CA VAL A 149 -6.26 -11.00 -37.58
C VAL A 149 -6.53 -12.38 -38.19
N THR A 150 -6.45 -13.48 -37.43
CA THR A 150 -6.79 -14.82 -37.94
C THR A 150 -8.27 -14.99 -38.23
N SER A 151 -9.17 -14.40 -37.42
CA SER A 151 -10.61 -14.44 -37.70
C SER A 151 -10.98 -13.65 -38.95
N SER A 152 -10.38 -12.48 -39.17
CA SER A 152 -10.59 -11.71 -40.40
C SER A 152 -10.02 -12.41 -41.63
N LEU A 153 -8.83 -13.02 -41.55
CA LEU A 153 -8.26 -13.84 -42.62
C LEU A 153 -9.10 -15.09 -42.93
N ASN A 154 -9.62 -15.78 -41.90
CA ASN A 154 -10.49 -16.94 -42.09
C ASN A 154 -11.85 -16.55 -42.68
N SER A 155 -12.42 -15.39 -42.29
CA SER A 155 -13.64 -14.87 -42.91
C SER A 155 -13.42 -14.47 -44.38
N ALA A 156 -12.26 -13.92 -44.72
CA ALA A 156 -11.90 -13.63 -46.11
C ALA A 156 -11.69 -14.93 -46.91
N ALA A 157 -10.96 -15.91 -46.36
CA ALA A 157 -10.72 -17.19 -47.02
C ALA A 157 -12.01 -18.00 -47.25
N SER A 158 -12.96 -17.96 -46.32
CA SER A 158 -14.26 -18.64 -46.47
C SER A 158 -15.20 -17.93 -47.45
N SER A 159 -15.13 -16.59 -47.55
CA SER A 159 -15.88 -15.84 -48.56
C SER A 159 -15.41 -16.13 -50.00
N VAL A 160 -14.11 -16.38 -50.20
CA VAL A 160 -13.54 -16.76 -51.51
C VAL A 160 -13.82 -18.23 -51.84
N LYS A 161 -13.85 -19.11 -50.83
CA LYS A 161 -14.12 -20.55 -51.03
C LYS A 161 -15.60 -20.87 -51.29
N GLY A 162 -16.53 -19.97 -50.95
CA GLY A 162 -17.95 -20.06 -51.30
C GLY A 162 -18.30 -19.51 -52.69
N LEU A 163 -17.30 -19.07 -53.46
CA LEU A 163 -17.44 -18.44 -54.77
C LEU A 163 -16.96 -19.33 -55.93
N PHE A 164 -16.55 -20.57 -55.63
CA PHE A 164 -16.18 -21.62 -56.59
C PHE A 164 -17.01 -22.88 -56.34
#